data_AF-A0AAD5LUP6-F1
#
_entry.id   AF-A0AAD5LUP6-F1
#
_cell.length_a   1.000
_cell.length_b   1.000
_cell.length_c   1.000
_cell.angle_alpha   90.00
_cell.angle_beta   90.00
_cell.angle_gamma   90.00
#
_symmetry.space_group_name_H-M   'P 1'
#
loop_
_entity.id
_entity.type
_entity.pdbx_description
1 polymer ?
#
loop_
_entity_poly.entity_id
_entity_poly.type
_entity_poly.pdbx_seq_one_letter_code
_entity_poly.pdbx_strand_id
1 'polypeptide(L)'
;MIEVGAVADTKTTSTSVADSASFTKNDIKTLCSPEDRQRIHVGWIAGPSDAREENDHNIAVYSQRLGCQLYNFVCYPAGGVKRGFWRPRRDESPPPIDLPDVQLQNHLWETYVNAQISSWIDCDSVDQDFAAMSEIELQKELNYIAYMGLRSVVIPLKHADSPRLAQVLNQWLWTKNVNLCLWMLLPTRFDDFIRSPVDTRDCWTVWADFRKLCSNFYSQKLIAGLQLTTDLDDEFIDKKLLLRWKAEPLATFCVDVDIFVRCKDTNQISLPPAHASLLTGLWMSDKGRIMALRAILHDVSDCPRGITSSGFLVDSNISYIDVLQVPLQPLADNLDSCVYNTFEQDPVKYKRYREAVESAVHDFGESSSRPEHLVLYVLGAGRGPLVTCSIEAERNYNARFRSKRDRLQLIIYVVEKNPNAIVTLRYMNQKVWRNRCVIIESDMRTIPAIATKEGYPQPDIIVSELLGSLGIMNSVLNVWTELHLF
;
A
#
# COMPACT_ATOMS: atom_id res chain seq x y z
N MET A 1 -24.01 -47.84 1.40
CA MET A 1 -24.13 -49.30 1.60
C MET A 1 -23.06 -49.97 0.77
N ILE A 2 -22.07 -50.57 1.46
CA ILE A 2 -21.46 -51.89 1.17
C ILE A 2 -20.86 -52.04 -0.25
N GLU A 3 -19.56 -51.87 -0.48
CA GLU A 3 -18.41 -52.74 -0.11
C GLU A 3 -18.44 -54.12 -0.80
N VAL A 4 -17.50 -54.34 -1.74
CA VAL A 4 -16.84 -55.64 -2.07
C VAL A 4 -15.56 -55.24 -2.86
N GLY A 5 -14.29 -55.50 -2.49
CA GLY A 5 -13.64 -56.76 -2.11
C GLY A 5 -13.52 -57.67 -3.36
N ALA A 6 -12.40 -58.22 -3.83
CA ALA A 6 -11.02 -58.34 -3.40
C ALA A 6 -10.15 -58.85 -4.59
N VAL A 7 -8.90 -58.38 -4.67
CA VAL A 7 -7.64 -59.15 -4.80
C VAL A 7 -7.63 -60.50 -5.54
N ALA A 8 -6.81 -60.60 -6.60
CA ALA A 8 -5.71 -61.58 -6.81
C ALA A 8 -5.14 -61.41 -8.23
N ASP A 9 -3.92 -60.91 -8.42
CA ASP A 9 -2.62 -61.62 -8.43
C ASP A 9 -2.28 -62.25 -9.80
N THR A 10 -1.23 -61.76 -10.48
CA THR A 10 -0.28 -62.58 -11.25
C THR A 10 0.90 -61.75 -11.80
N LYS A 11 2.05 -62.42 -11.83
CA LYS A 11 3.42 -61.91 -11.90
C LYS A 11 3.95 -61.63 -13.32
N THR A 12 4.93 -60.72 -13.33
CA THR A 12 6.17 -60.69 -14.15
C THR A 12 6.09 -60.58 -15.68
N THR A 13 6.66 -59.50 -16.22
CA THR A 13 7.89 -59.58 -17.03
C THR A 13 8.51 -58.20 -17.24
N SER A 14 9.83 -58.15 -17.06
CA SER A 14 10.71 -57.02 -17.28
C SER A 14 11.00 -56.81 -18.77
N THR A 15 10.84 -55.59 -19.27
CA THR A 15 11.56 -55.10 -20.45
C THR A 15 11.95 -53.65 -20.23
N SER A 16 13.26 -53.45 -20.06
CA SER A 16 13.95 -52.17 -20.14
C SER A 16 13.83 -51.61 -21.56
N VAL A 17 13.28 -50.41 -21.70
CA VAL A 17 13.59 -49.53 -22.83
C VAL A 17 13.98 -48.18 -22.25
N ALA A 18 15.25 -47.87 -22.41
CA ALA A 18 15.81 -46.56 -22.16
C ALA A 18 15.28 -45.60 -23.22
N ASP A 19 14.50 -44.61 -22.81
CA ASP A 19 14.30 -43.40 -23.60
C ASP A 19 14.88 -42.22 -22.81
N SER A 20 16.11 -41.87 -23.19
CA SER A 20 16.78 -40.63 -22.85
C SER A 20 16.07 -39.46 -23.52
N ALA A 21 15.05 -38.91 -22.86
CA ALA A 21 14.51 -37.61 -23.22
C ALA A 21 15.40 -36.52 -22.59
N SER A 22 16.30 -35.97 -23.40
CA SER A 22 17.04 -34.75 -23.12
C SER A 22 16.07 -33.58 -22.90
N PHE A 23 15.83 -33.21 -21.64
CA PHE A 23 15.10 -31.99 -21.32
C PHE A 23 15.96 -30.78 -21.65
N THR A 24 15.63 -30.11 -22.74
CA THR A 24 16.19 -28.82 -23.14
C THR A 24 15.70 -27.71 -22.19
N LYS A 25 16.60 -26.76 -21.95
CA LYS A 25 16.55 -25.69 -20.93
C LYS A 25 15.43 -24.62 -21.10
N ASN A 26 14.38 -24.90 -21.89
CA ASN A 26 13.47 -23.86 -22.42
C ASN A 26 12.00 -23.92 -21.98
N ASP A 27 11.58 -24.80 -21.07
CA ASP A 27 10.17 -24.88 -20.63
C ASP A 27 9.91 -24.30 -19.22
N ILE A 28 10.52 -23.16 -18.88
CA ILE A 28 10.07 -22.34 -17.74
C ILE A 28 9.17 -21.24 -18.30
N LYS A 29 7.91 -21.57 -18.59
CA LYS A 29 6.87 -20.56 -18.80
C LYS A 29 6.72 -19.76 -17.51
N THR A 30 7.09 -18.48 -17.57
CA THR A 30 6.84 -17.45 -16.55
C THR A 30 5.33 -17.36 -16.26
N LEU A 31 4.90 -17.96 -15.14
CA LEU A 31 3.52 -17.98 -14.65
C LEU A 31 3.10 -16.72 -13.85
N CYS A 32 4.01 -15.76 -13.67
CA CYS A 32 3.76 -14.52 -12.95
C CYS A 32 4.19 -13.34 -13.83
N SER A 33 3.29 -12.39 -14.08
CA SER A 33 3.57 -11.26 -14.94
C SER A 33 4.65 -10.35 -14.30
N PRO A 34 5.51 -9.69 -15.08
CA PRO A 34 6.47 -8.72 -14.54
C PRO A 34 5.81 -7.58 -13.73
N GLU A 35 4.54 -7.26 -14.01
CA GLU A 35 3.76 -6.23 -13.33
C GLU A 35 3.35 -6.68 -11.91
N ASP A 36 2.91 -7.92 -11.73
CA ASP A 36 2.56 -8.49 -10.41
C ASP A 36 3.79 -8.53 -9.48
N ARG A 37 4.99 -8.74 -10.05
CA ARG A 37 6.26 -8.78 -9.32
C ARG A 37 6.72 -7.43 -8.78
N GLN A 38 6.30 -6.34 -9.41
CA GLN A 38 6.57 -4.99 -8.89
C GLN A 38 5.56 -4.59 -7.81
N ARG A 39 4.43 -5.30 -7.71
CA ARG A 39 3.29 -4.97 -6.84
C ARG A 39 3.40 -5.63 -5.46
N ILE A 40 3.90 -6.86 -5.36
CA ILE A 40 4.00 -7.60 -4.09
C ILE A 40 5.46 -7.74 -3.66
N HIS A 41 5.81 -7.19 -2.50
CA HIS A 41 7.11 -7.40 -1.88
C HIS A 41 7.08 -8.68 -1.03
N VAL A 42 7.85 -9.69 -1.45
CA VAL A 42 8.01 -10.96 -0.72
C VAL A 42 9.42 -11.02 -0.15
N GLY A 43 9.54 -11.19 1.16
CA GLY A 43 10.84 -11.37 1.81
C GLY A 43 11.05 -12.74 2.40
N TRP A 44 12.31 -13.03 2.74
CA TRP A 44 12.74 -14.28 3.36
C TRP A 44 13.10 -14.05 4.83
N ILE A 45 12.47 -14.77 5.76
CA ILE A 45 12.86 -14.76 7.17
C ILE A 45 13.91 -15.85 7.41
N ALA A 46 15.13 -15.45 7.76
CA ALA A 46 16.23 -16.36 8.05
C ALA A 46 15.89 -17.26 9.26
N GLY A 47 16.13 -18.56 9.11
CA GLY A 47 15.93 -19.57 10.12
C GLY A 47 17.23 -20.29 10.51
N PRO A 48 17.16 -21.18 11.51
CA PRO A 48 18.33 -21.95 11.94
C PRO A 48 18.78 -23.01 10.92
N SER A 49 17.94 -23.34 9.92
CA SER A 49 18.26 -24.37 8.90
C SER A 49 19.01 -23.81 7.70
N ASP A 50 18.83 -22.53 7.36
CA ASP A 50 19.37 -21.91 6.15
C ASP A 50 20.44 -20.84 6.42
N ALA A 51 20.40 -20.21 7.58
CA ALA A 51 21.39 -19.21 7.99
C ALA A 51 22.58 -19.87 8.70
N ARG A 52 23.79 -19.56 8.24
CA ARG A 52 25.07 -20.07 8.77
C ARG A 52 25.88 -18.91 9.33
N GLU A 53 26.74 -19.16 10.32
CA GLU A 53 27.60 -18.13 10.93
C GLU A 53 28.48 -17.40 9.90
N GLU A 54 28.92 -18.10 8.84
CA GLU A 54 29.68 -17.51 7.73
C GLU A 54 28.91 -16.39 7.00
N ASN A 55 27.58 -16.43 7.03
CA ASN A 55 26.73 -15.43 6.39
C ASN A 55 26.73 -14.10 7.17
N ASP A 56 27.07 -14.09 8.46
CA ASP A 56 27.14 -12.87 9.26
C ASP A 56 28.19 -11.89 8.73
N HIS A 57 29.24 -12.43 8.08
CA HIS A 57 30.32 -11.67 7.45
C HIS A 57 30.21 -11.59 5.92
N ASN A 58 29.17 -12.20 5.34
CA ASN A 58 28.92 -12.27 3.91
C ASN A 58 27.45 -12.06 3.57
N ILE A 59 26.78 -11.14 4.29
CA ILE A 59 25.33 -10.95 4.14
C ILE A 59 24.96 -10.50 2.72
N ALA A 60 25.85 -9.76 2.05
CA ALA A 60 25.65 -9.34 0.66
C ALA A 60 25.47 -10.54 -0.28
N VAL A 61 26.28 -11.60 -0.11
CA VAL A 61 26.18 -12.83 -0.91
C VAL A 61 24.90 -13.60 -0.56
N TYR A 62 24.57 -13.67 0.73
CA TYR A 62 23.33 -14.30 1.20
C TYR A 62 22.09 -13.61 0.62
N SER A 63 22.00 -12.28 0.70
CA SER A 63 20.92 -11.47 0.13
C SER A 63 20.87 -11.55 -1.40
N GLN A 64 22.03 -11.56 -2.08
CA GLN A 64 22.07 -11.72 -3.54
C GLN A 64 21.52 -13.07 -3.98
N ARG A 65 21.87 -14.16 -3.27
CA ARG A 65 21.35 -15.51 -3.55
C ARG A 65 19.83 -15.55 -3.41
N LEU A 66 19.28 -14.94 -2.36
CA LEU A 66 17.83 -14.83 -2.16
C LEU A 66 17.18 -13.93 -3.23
N GLY A 67 17.83 -12.85 -3.65
CA GLY A 67 17.39 -12.03 -4.76
C GLY A 67 17.32 -12.79 -6.10
N CYS A 68 18.26 -13.70 -6.36
CA CYS A 68 18.20 -14.61 -7.50
C CYS A 68 17.03 -15.61 -7.42
N GLN A 69 16.53 -15.88 -6.22
CA GLN A 69 15.31 -16.66 -5.96
C GLN A 69 14.04 -15.80 -5.95
N LEU A 70 14.15 -14.54 -6.35
CA LEU A 70 13.06 -13.55 -6.49
C LEU A 70 12.51 -13.00 -5.17
N TYR A 71 13.26 -13.10 -4.06
CA TYR A 71 12.93 -12.40 -2.82
C TYR A 71 13.36 -10.93 -2.86
N ASN A 72 12.49 -10.03 -2.42
CA ASN A 72 12.71 -8.58 -2.45
C ASN A 72 13.47 -8.05 -1.23
N PHE A 73 13.40 -8.73 -0.09
CA PHE A 73 14.10 -8.35 1.14
C PHE A 73 14.35 -9.58 2.02
N VAL A 74 15.13 -9.41 3.08
CA VAL A 74 15.45 -10.46 4.06
C VAL A 74 15.17 -9.95 5.48
N CYS A 75 14.57 -10.79 6.33
CA CYS A 75 14.59 -10.59 7.76
C CYS A 75 15.72 -11.42 8.36
N TYR A 76 16.70 -10.78 8.98
CA TYR A 76 17.93 -11.41 9.44
C TYR A 76 18.19 -11.15 10.93
N PRO A 77 18.74 -12.10 11.71
CA PRO A 77 18.99 -11.89 13.13
C PRO A 77 19.89 -10.68 13.40
N ALA A 78 19.41 -9.72 14.17
CA ALA A 78 20.13 -8.47 14.45
C ALA A 78 21.47 -8.69 15.17
N GLY A 79 21.53 -9.76 15.96
CA GLY A 79 22.72 -10.19 16.68
C GLY A 79 23.75 -10.97 15.86
N GLY A 80 23.44 -11.30 14.59
CA GLY A 80 24.12 -12.37 13.84
C GLY A 80 23.54 -13.75 14.15
N VAL A 81 23.75 -14.72 13.27
CA VAL A 81 23.20 -16.08 13.32
C VAL A 81 23.57 -16.79 14.62
N LYS A 82 24.85 -16.70 15.01
CA LYS A 82 25.35 -17.34 16.23
C LYS A 82 24.61 -16.89 17.48
N ARG A 83 24.36 -15.58 17.59
CA ARG A 83 23.60 -14.99 18.71
C ARG A 83 22.10 -15.21 18.55
N GLY A 84 21.56 -15.03 17.35
CA GLY A 84 20.14 -15.11 17.02
C GLY A 84 19.50 -16.45 17.34
N PHE A 85 20.23 -17.53 17.09
CA PHE A 85 19.78 -18.90 17.32
C PHE A 85 20.53 -19.60 18.45
N TRP A 86 21.25 -18.83 19.29
CA TRP A 86 21.85 -19.36 20.52
C TRP A 86 20.76 -19.93 21.43
N ARG A 87 21.08 -21.02 22.12
CA ARG A 87 20.20 -21.65 23.10
C ARG A 87 20.75 -21.42 24.50
N PRO A 88 20.01 -20.77 25.40
CA PRO A 88 20.50 -20.46 26.73
C PRO A 88 20.80 -21.74 27.51
N ARG A 89 21.96 -21.76 28.16
CA ARG A 89 22.40 -22.79 29.09
C ARG A 89 22.74 -22.14 30.42
N ARG A 90 22.59 -22.90 31.51
CA ARG A 90 22.99 -22.41 32.84
C ARG A 90 24.48 -22.04 32.79
N ASP A 91 24.81 -20.85 33.30
CA ASP A 91 26.16 -20.29 33.42
C ASP A 91 26.85 -19.84 32.11
N GLU A 92 26.16 -19.84 30.97
CA GLU A 92 26.68 -19.29 29.71
C GLU A 92 26.11 -17.89 29.44
N SER A 93 26.98 -16.92 29.13
CA SER A 93 26.56 -15.60 28.66
C SER A 93 26.17 -15.63 27.18
N PRO A 94 25.17 -14.84 26.75
CA PRO A 94 24.79 -14.78 25.34
C PRO A 94 25.98 -14.33 24.47
N PRO A 95 26.13 -14.89 23.25
CA PRO A 95 27.16 -14.43 22.32
C PRO A 95 27.05 -12.92 22.07
N PRO A 96 28.17 -12.20 21.84
CA PRO A 96 28.11 -10.80 21.47
C PRO A 96 27.40 -10.62 20.11
N ILE A 97 26.94 -9.41 19.84
CA ILE A 97 26.45 -9.04 18.52
C ILE A 97 27.62 -9.10 17.54
N ASP A 98 27.46 -9.86 16.46
CA ASP A 98 28.49 -10.07 15.45
C ASP A 98 27.88 -10.03 14.05
N LEU A 99 27.42 -8.84 13.64
CA LEU A 99 26.89 -8.57 12.32
C LEU A 99 27.45 -7.23 11.81
N PRO A 100 28.67 -7.21 11.22
CA PRO A 100 29.35 -5.96 10.89
C PRO A 100 28.59 -5.10 9.87
N ASP A 101 28.45 -3.80 10.11
CA ASP A 101 27.74 -2.85 9.23
C ASP A 101 28.50 -2.55 7.92
N VAL A 102 29.83 -2.42 7.99
CA VAL A 102 30.70 -2.00 6.86
C VAL A 102 30.62 -2.92 5.64
N GLN A 103 30.17 -4.16 5.79
CA GLN A 103 30.10 -5.15 4.70
C GLN A 103 29.07 -4.80 3.62
N LEU A 104 28.12 -3.91 3.92
CA LEU A 104 27.04 -3.51 3.00
C LEU A 104 26.79 -2.00 3.12
N GLN A 105 26.48 -1.34 2.00
CA GLN A 105 26.22 0.10 2.01
C GLN A 105 24.92 0.42 2.78
N ASN A 106 24.89 1.52 3.54
CA ASN A 106 23.77 1.88 4.43
C ASN A 106 22.40 1.87 3.75
N HIS A 107 22.29 2.38 2.53
CA HIS A 107 21.00 2.39 1.82
C HIS A 107 20.50 0.97 1.47
N LEU A 108 21.39 -0.01 1.34
CA LEU A 108 21.03 -1.41 1.09
C LEU A 108 20.56 -2.08 2.38
N TRP A 109 21.18 -1.79 3.53
CA TRP A 109 20.68 -2.20 4.85
C TRP A 109 19.26 -1.68 5.07
N GLU A 110 19.04 -0.39 4.84
CA GLU A 110 17.74 0.27 4.99
C GLU A 110 16.63 -0.30 4.11
N THR A 111 16.98 -0.76 2.90
CA THR A 111 16.01 -1.15 1.87
C THR A 111 15.72 -2.65 1.89
N TYR A 112 16.75 -3.47 2.06
CA TYR A 112 16.68 -4.92 1.84
C TYR A 112 16.72 -5.74 3.12
N VAL A 113 17.15 -5.16 4.25
CA VAL A 113 17.32 -5.92 5.49
C VAL A 113 16.36 -5.40 6.56
N ASN A 114 15.55 -6.32 7.06
CA ASN A 114 14.76 -6.14 8.26
C ASN A 114 15.44 -6.91 9.40
N ALA A 115 15.51 -6.32 10.58
CA ALA A 115 16.09 -7.02 11.72
C ALA A 115 15.12 -8.07 12.26
N GLN A 116 15.63 -9.16 12.81
CA GLN A 116 14.89 -10.09 13.65
C GLN A 116 15.53 -10.11 15.04
N ILE A 117 14.71 -9.94 16.08
CA ILE A 117 15.20 -10.08 17.47
C ILE A 117 15.56 -11.53 17.73
N SER A 118 16.66 -11.75 18.45
CA SER A 118 17.16 -13.08 18.77
C SER A 118 16.07 -13.97 19.39
N SER A 119 15.97 -15.20 18.88
CA SER A 119 14.87 -16.12 19.19
C SER A 119 14.79 -16.55 20.66
N TRP A 120 15.90 -16.47 21.40
CA TRP A 120 15.97 -16.82 22.82
C TRP A 120 15.52 -15.69 23.76
N ILE A 121 15.50 -14.44 23.31
CA ILE A 121 15.12 -13.29 24.15
C ILE A 121 13.66 -13.44 24.59
N ASP A 122 13.42 -13.44 25.89
CA ASP A 122 12.10 -13.55 26.49
C ASP A 122 12.01 -12.69 27.76
N CYS A 123 11.53 -11.44 27.59
CA CYS A 123 11.42 -10.47 28.68
C CYS A 123 10.35 -10.87 29.71
N ASP A 124 9.41 -11.74 29.33
CA ASP A 124 8.28 -12.16 30.15
C ASP A 124 8.43 -13.63 30.62
N SER A 125 9.67 -14.13 30.63
CA SER A 125 10.00 -15.45 31.17
C SER A 125 9.62 -15.56 32.65
N VAL A 126 9.22 -16.77 33.06
CA VAL A 126 8.95 -17.11 34.47
C VAL A 126 10.20 -17.03 35.35
N ASP A 127 11.39 -17.21 34.77
CA ASP A 127 12.66 -17.00 35.44
C ASP A 127 13.01 -15.51 35.45
N GLN A 128 13.01 -14.90 36.64
CA GLN A 128 13.22 -13.46 36.81
C GLN A 128 14.60 -13.00 36.35
N ASP A 129 15.63 -13.80 36.58
CA ASP A 129 17.02 -13.47 36.20
C ASP A 129 17.16 -13.53 34.67
N PHE A 130 16.57 -14.56 34.05
CA PHE A 130 16.56 -14.68 32.60
C PHE A 130 15.74 -13.58 31.92
N ALA A 131 14.61 -13.20 32.51
CA ALA A 131 13.79 -12.11 32.02
C ALA A 131 14.51 -10.75 32.14
N ALA A 132 15.19 -10.48 33.25
CA ALA A 132 16.01 -9.27 33.42
C ALA A 132 17.19 -9.24 32.44
N MET A 133 17.85 -10.37 32.20
CA MET A 133 18.88 -10.50 31.16
C MET A 133 18.28 -10.20 29.78
N SER A 134 17.11 -10.77 29.47
CA SER A 134 16.43 -10.58 28.19
C SER A 134 16.07 -9.12 27.92
N GLU A 135 15.65 -8.34 28.93
CA GLU A 135 15.39 -6.90 28.77
C GLU A 135 16.65 -6.13 28.36
N ILE A 136 17.77 -6.41 29.02
CA ILE A 136 19.07 -5.78 28.72
C ILE A 136 19.50 -6.14 27.30
N GLU A 137 19.38 -7.41 26.93
CA GLU A 137 19.83 -7.95 25.65
C GLU A 137 18.92 -7.51 24.48
N LEU A 138 17.62 -7.35 24.73
CA LEU A 138 16.67 -6.72 23.81
C LEU A 138 17.07 -5.26 23.55
N GLN A 139 17.37 -4.50 24.60
CA GLN A 139 17.77 -3.10 24.45
C GLN A 139 19.10 -2.97 23.68
N LYS A 140 20.05 -3.89 23.89
CA LYS A 140 21.29 -3.97 23.10
C LYS A 140 21.01 -4.18 21.61
N GLU A 141 20.13 -5.13 21.27
CA GLU A 141 19.77 -5.37 19.86
C GLU A 141 19.02 -4.20 19.24
N LEU A 142 18.03 -3.61 19.93
CA LEU A 142 17.32 -2.43 19.44
C LEU A 142 18.27 -1.25 19.20
N ASN A 143 19.23 -1.03 20.09
CA ASN A 143 20.24 0.02 19.91
C ASN A 143 21.16 -0.27 18.71
N TYR A 144 21.52 -1.54 18.47
CA TYR A 144 22.33 -1.92 17.33
C TYR A 144 21.58 -1.79 16.00
N ILE A 145 20.29 -2.15 15.98
CA ILE A 145 19.39 -1.96 14.84
C ILE A 145 19.28 -0.48 14.49
N ALA A 146 19.12 0.38 15.50
CA ALA A 146 19.13 1.83 15.31
C ALA A 146 20.47 2.36 14.81
N TYR A 147 21.60 1.82 15.28
CA TYR A 147 22.94 2.16 14.79
C TYR A 147 23.11 1.81 13.30
N MET A 148 22.66 0.63 12.87
CA MET A 148 22.68 0.21 11.46
C MET A 148 21.70 1.00 10.57
N GLY A 149 20.79 1.78 11.16
CA GLY A 149 19.81 2.57 10.42
C GLY A 149 18.68 1.75 9.80
N LEU A 150 18.40 0.54 10.31
CA LEU A 150 17.35 -0.31 9.75
C LEU A 150 15.95 0.31 9.91
N ARG A 151 15.07 0.07 8.94
CA ARG A 151 13.72 0.64 8.93
C ARG A 151 12.69 -0.22 9.63
N SER A 152 12.95 -1.51 9.78
CA SER A 152 12.04 -2.40 10.50
C SER A 152 12.74 -3.48 11.30
N VAL A 153 12.04 -3.95 12.34
CA VAL A 153 12.44 -5.08 13.18
C VAL A 153 11.26 -5.99 13.45
N VAL A 154 11.50 -7.29 13.36
CA VAL A 154 10.54 -8.36 13.60
C VAL A 154 10.72 -8.87 15.02
N ILE A 155 9.63 -8.83 15.79
CA ILE A 155 9.57 -9.27 17.19
C ILE A 155 8.42 -10.26 17.33
N PRO A 156 8.68 -11.56 17.60
CA PRO A 156 7.61 -12.52 17.86
C PRO A 156 7.02 -12.29 19.25
N LEU A 157 5.70 -12.17 19.32
CA LEU A 157 4.97 -12.11 20.58
C LEU A 157 4.74 -13.54 21.08
N LYS A 158 5.49 -13.95 22.11
CA LYS A 158 5.50 -15.34 22.60
C LYS A 158 4.44 -15.61 23.66
N HIS A 159 4.09 -14.61 24.46
CA HIS A 159 3.17 -14.77 25.59
C HIS A 159 1.85 -14.04 25.32
N ALA A 160 0.75 -14.58 25.86
CA ALA A 160 -0.54 -13.89 25.84
C ALA A 160 -0.50 -12.57 26.65
N ASP A 161 0.31 -12.55 27.72
CA ASP A 161 0.61 -11.35 28.50
C ASP A 161 2.10 -11.04 28.42
N SER A 162 2.46 -9.91 27.79
CA SER A 162 3.87 -9.49 27.63
C SER A 162 4.14 -8.07 28.19
N PRO A 163 3.88 -7.81 29.49
CA PRO A 163 4.02 -6.48 30.09
C PRO A 163 5.47 -5.97 30.13
N ARG A 164 6.47 -6.83 30.38
CA ARG A 164 7.87 -6.42 30.49
C ARG A 164 8.42 -6.07 29.11
N LEU A 165 8.13 -6.89 28.10
CA LEU A 165 8.42 -6.56 26.70
C LEU A 165 7.79 -5.21 26.32
N ALA A 166 6.51 -5.02 26.60
CA ALA A 166 5.81 -3.78 26.27
C ALA A 166 6.45 -2.56 26.98
N GLN A 167 6.87 -2.70 28.23
CA GLN A 167 7.55 -1.65 28.98
C GLN A 167 8.89 -1.26 28.34
N VAL A 168 9.74 -2.24 27.99
CA VAL A 168 11.03 -1.98 27.33
C VAL A 168 10.83 -1.28 26.00
N LEU A 169 9.90 -1.77 25.16
CA LEU A 169 9.61 -1.16 23.86
C LEU A 169 9.05 0.25 24.01
N ASN A 170 8.14 0.47 24.96
CA ASN A 170 7.54 1.79 25.21
C ASN A 170 8.62 2.79 25.64
N GLN A 171 9.47 2.43 26.59
CA GLN A 171 10.59 3.26 27.02
C GLN A 171 11.56 3.56 25.86
N TRP A 172 11.89 2.55 25.05
CA TRP A 172 12.81 2.72 23.93
C TRP A 172 12.25 3.63 22.84
N LEU A 173 10.99 3.45 22.45
CA LEU A 173 10.32 4.26 21.44
C LEU A 173 10.19 5.75 21.85
N TRP A 174 9.94 6.03 23.14
CA TRP A 174 9.90 7.42 23.63
C TRP A 174 11.28 8.08 23.73
N THR A 175 12.33 7.30 23.95
CA THR A 175 13.68 7.84 24.19
C THR A 175 14.52 7.96 22.92
N LYS A 176 14.22 7.18 21.87
CA LYS A 176 14.99 7.17 20.62
C LYS A 176 14.18 7.79 19.49
N ASN A 177 14.67 8.91 18.95
CA ASN A 177 14.11 9.52 17.74
C ASN A 177 14.67 8.84 16.48
N VAL A 178 14.23 7.61 16.21
CA VAL A 178 14.66 6.82 15.05
C VAL A 178 13.48 6.39 14.20
N ASN A 179 13.65 6.31 12.88
CA ASN A 179 12.61 5.85 11.97
C ASN A 179 12.56 4.32 11.85
N LEU A 180 12.36 3.64 12.98
CA LEU A 180 12.22 2.18 13.07
C LEU A 180 10.74 1.79 13.27
N CYS A 181 10.29 0.80 12.50
CA CYS A 181 8.97 0.18 12.62
C CYS A 181 9.07 -1.21 13.27
N LEU A 182 8.32 -1.44 14.34
CA LEU A 182 8.26 -2.71 15.07
C LEU A 182 7.15 -3.59 14.50
N TRP A 183 7.53 -4.74 13.97
CA TRP A 183 6.63 -5.75 13.42
C TRP A 183 6.41 -6.83 14.48
N MET A 184 5.27 -6.75 15.16
CA MET A 184 4.90 -7.72 16.18
C MET A 184 4.26 -8.93 15.51
N LEU A 185 4.95 -10.06 15.45
CA LEU A 185 4.40 -11.29 14.89
C LEU A 185 3.57 -12.03 15.94
N LEU A 186 2.30 -12.27 15.62
CA LEU A 186 1.37 -13.04 16.44
C LEU A 186 1.00 -14.34 15.71
N PRO A 187 1.00 -15.51 16.35
CA PRO A 187 0.48 -16.74 15.76
C PRO A 187 -1.03 -16.61 15.43
N THR A 188 -1.48 -17.34 14.41
CA THR A 188 -2.90 -17.46 14.05
C THR A 188 -3.66 -18.52 14.86
N ARG A 189 -3.02 -19.05 15.90
CA ARG A 189 -3.56 -20.01 16.84
C ARG A 189 -3.21 -19.58 18.26
N PHE A 190 -4.22 -19.42 19.11
CA PHE A 190 -4.07 -18.92 20.47
C PHE A 190 -3.30 -19.88 21.39
N ASP A 191 -3.38 -21.19 21.11
CA ASP A 191 -2.62 -22.21 21.84
C ASP A 191 -1.10 -22.10 21.64
N ASP A 192 -0.64 -21.40 20.61
CA ASP A 192 0.79 -21.26 20.34
C ASP A 192 1.44 -20.15 21.19
N PHE A 193 0.64 -19.37 21.93
CA PHE A 193 1.14 -18.48 22.98
C PHE A 193 1.45 -19.23 24.27
N ILE A 194 2.52 -18.82 24.94
CA ILE A 194 2.76 -19.15 26.35
C ILE A 194 1.72 -18.39 27.17
N ARG A 195 0.82 -19.15 27.82
CA ARG A 195 -0.35 -18.58 28.50
C ARG A 195 -0.80 -19.42 29.69
N SER A 196 -1.64 -18.81 30.52
CA SER A 196 -2.32 -19.55 31.58
C SER A 196 -3.36 -20.52 30.98
N PRO A 197 -3.49 -21.76 31.49
CA PRO A 197 -4.48 -22.72 30.97
C PRO A 197 -5.93 -22.26 31.09
N VAL A 198 -6.22 -21.31 31.99
CA VAL A 198 -7.56 -20.73 32.18
C VAL A 198 -7.84 -19.53 31.28
N ASP A 199 -6.84 -19.07 30.52
CA ASP A 199 -7.03 -17.96 29.60
C ASP A 199 -7.85 -18.42 28.40
N THR A 200 -8.90 -17.66 28.07
CA THR A 200 -9.83 -17.95 26.97
C THR A 200 -9.95 -16.78 26.00
N ARG A 201 -8.96 -15.87 26.01
CA ARG A 201 -8.87 -14.77 25.04
C ARG A 201 -8.63 -15.32 23.62
N ASP A 202 -8.80 -14.45 22.64
CA ASP A 202 -8.38 -14.70 21.25
C ASP A 202 -7.11 -13.92 20.92
N CYS A 203 -6.50 -14.20 19.75
CA CYS A 203 -5.25 -13.57 19.35
C CYS A 203 -5.43 -12.06 19.11
N TRP A 204 -6.62 -11.63 18.64
CA TRP A 204 -6.92 -10.20 18.50
C TRP A 204 -6.91 -9.47 19.86
N THR A 205 -7.46 -10.07 20.91
CA THR A 205 -7.46 -9.48 22.25
C THR A 205 -6.04 -9.38 22.81
N VAL A 206 -5.20 -10.40 22.61
CA VAL A 206 -3.77 -10.35 22.97
C VAL A 206 -3.07 -9.18 22.27
N TRP A 207 -3.30 -8.99 20.97
CA TRP A 207 -2.77 -7.86 20.22
C TRP A 207 -3.26 -6.51 20.79
N ALA A 208 -4.57 -6.38 21.01
CA ALA A 208 -5.17 -5.14 21.51
C ALA A 208 -4.63 -4.75 22.90
N ASP A 209 -4.51 -5.72 23.80
CA ASP A 209 -3.95 -5.55 25.13
C ASP A 209 -2.46 -5.14 25.05
N PHE A 210 -1.67 -5.84 24.24
CA PHE A 210 -0.25 -5.50 24.04
C PHE A 210 -0.06 -4.10 23.45
N ARG A 211 -0.84 -3.75 22.42
CA ARG A 211 -0.83 -2.41 21.79
C ARG A 211 -1.20 -1.32 22.79
N LYS A 212 -2.15 -1.60 23.68
CA LYS A 212 -2.55 -0.69 24.77
C LYS A 212 -1.43 -0.52 25.80
N LEU A 213 -0.73 -1.59 26.18
CA LEU A 213 0.45 -1.52 27.07
C LEU A 213 1.58 -0.70 26.45
N CYS A 214 1.74 -0.78 25.13
CA CYS A 214 2.65 0.07 24.36
C CYS A 214 2.10 1.50 24.12
N SER A 215 1.11 1.98 24.89
CA SER A 215 0.56 3.33 24.78
C SER A 215 -0.04 3.70 23.42
N ASN A 216 -0.44 2.72 22.61
CA ASN A 216 -1.04 2.92 21.28
C ASN A 216 -0.21 3.86 20.37
N PHE A 217 1.10 3.59 20.25
CA PHE A 217 1.93 4.31 19.27
C PHE A 217 1.31 4.28 17.87
N TYR A 218 1.57 5.35 17.10
CA TYR A 218 1.11 5.48 15.73
C TYR A 218 1.51 4.27 14.86
N SER A 219 0.65 3.93 13.90
CA SER A 219 0.76 2.78 13.00
C SER A 219 2.05 2.72 12.17
N GLN A 220 2.86 3.79 12.13
CA GLN A 220 4.18 3.80 11.48
C GLN A 220 5.29 3.24 12.38
N LYS A 221 5.07 3.11 13.69
CA LYS A 221 6.06 2.62 14.67
C LYS A 221 5.74 1.23 15.18
N LEU A 222 4.47 0.88 15.33
CA LEU A 222 4.02 -0.39 15.88
C LEU A 222 2.95 -0.98 14.96
N ILE A 223 3.28 -2.11 14.32
CA ILE A 223 2.37 -2.82 13.42
C ILE A 223 2.16 -4.25 13.88
N ALA A 224 0.99 -4.79 13.55
CA ALA A 224 0.71 -6.20 13.69
C ALA A 224 1.24 -6.97 12.48
N GLY A 225 1.70 -8.19 12.74
CA GLY A 225 1.98 -9.21 11.76
C GLY A 225 1.37 -10.54 12.17
N LEU A 226 0.82 -11.29 11.22
CA LEU A 226 0.23 -12.60 11.50
C LEU A 226 1.18 -13.70 11.03
N GLN A 227 1.64 -14.53 11.96
CA GLN A 227 2.32 -15.79 11.66
C GLN A 227 1.26 -16.87 11.46
N LEU A 228 1.07 -17.25 10.20
CA LEU A 228 0.17 -18.33 9.83
C LEU A 228 0.76 -19.64 10.35
N THR A 229 -0.07 -20.41 11.04
CA THR A 229 0.24 -21.71 11.63
C THR A 229 -0.45 -22.81 10.81
N THR A 230 -0.16 -24.08 11.09
CA THR A 230 -0.78 -25.21 10.37
C THR A 230 -2.31 -25.18 10.47
N ASP A 231 -2.81 -24.87 11.66
CA ASP A 231 -4.22 -24.69 11.97
C ASP A 231 -4.53 -23.22 12.21
N LEU A 232 -5.74 -22.79 11.87
CA LEU A 232 -6.23 -21.43 12.12
C LEU A 232 -7.35 -21.47 13.15
N ASP A 233 -7.32 -20.57 14.12
CA ASP A 233 -8.45 -20.40 15.04
C ASP A 233 -9.69 -19.85 14.33
N ASP A 234 -10.86 -20.10 14.93
CA ASP A 234 -12.17 -19.69 14.40
C ASP A 234 -12.24 -18.19 14.09
N GLU A 235 -11.50 -17.33 14.81
CA GLU A 235 -11.49 -15.89 14.55
C GLU A 235 -10.94 -15.49 13.19
N PHE A 236 -10.06 -16.33 12.61
CA PHE A 236 -9.46 -16.10 11.30
C PHE A 236 -10.28 -16.72 10.17
N ILE A 237 -11.32 -17.51 10.51
CA ILE A 237 -12.25 -18.15 9.56
C ILE A 237 -13.60 -17.41 9.55
N ASP A 238 -14.11 -17.01 10.72
CA ASP A 238 -15.35 -16.27 10.85
C ASP A 238 -15.19 -14.85 10.29
N LYS A 239 -16.01 -14.53 9.28
CA LYS A 239 -15.96 -13.25 8.58
C LYS A 239 -16.14 -12.05 9.50
N LYS A 240 -17.01 -12.14 10.51
CA LYS A 240 -17.30 -11.04 11.44
C LYS A 240 -16.11 -10.78 12.35
N LEU A 241 -15.47 -11.83 12.86
CA LEU A 241 -14.28 -11.70 13.71
C LEU A 241 -13.06 -11.22 12.92
N LEU A 242 -12.92 -11.67 11.68
CA LEU A 242 -11.86 -11.24 10.76
C LEU A 242 -11.88 -9.74 10.46
N LEU A 243 -13.06 -9.09 10.47
CA LEU A 243 -13.18 -7.65 10.24
C LEU A 243 -12.43 -6.82 11.31
N ARG A 244 -12.21 -7.36 12.52
CA ARG A 244 -11.44 -6.67 13.57
C ARG A 244 -10.02 -6.36 13.11
N TRP A 245 -9.37 -7.32 12.47
CA TRP A 245 -8.02 -7.19 11.93
C TRP A 245 -7.91 -6.20 10.77
N LYS A 246 -9.02 -5.84 10.11
CA LYS A 246 -9.03 -4.79 9.08
C LYS A 246 -8.90 -3.38 9.66
N ALA A 247 -9.25 -3.20 10.93
CA ALA A 247 -9.11 -1.94 11.64
C ALA A 247 -7.77 -1.82 12.40
N GLU A 248 -6.96 -2.88 12.40
CA GLU A 248 -5.65 -2.89 13.03
C GLU A 248 -4.56 -2.48 12.03
N PRO A 249 -3.41 -1.95 12.50
CA PRO A 249 -2.26 -1.64 11.66
C PRO A 249 -1.54 -2.94 11.25
N LEU A 250 -2.22 -3.81 10.53
CA LEU A 250 -1.72 -5.08 10.01
C LEU A 250 -0.97 -4.83 8.70
N ALA A 251 0.33 -5.12 8.70
CA ALA A 251 1.16 -4.93 7.51
C ALA A 251 1.95 -6.16 7.08
N THR A 252 2.07 -7.22 7.90
CA THR A 252 2.84 -8.39 7.51
C THR A 252 2.16 -9.74 7.78
N PHE A 253 2.41 -10.69 6.89
CA PHE A 253 2.01 -12.08 7.03
C PHE A 253 3.26 -12.95 6.93
N CYS A 254 3.50 -13.74 7.97
CA CYS A 254 4.55 -14.73 8.07
C CYS A 254 3.97 -16.10 7.76
N VAL A 255 4.29 -16.66 6.60
CA VAL A 255 3.76 -17.97 6.17
C VAL A 255 4.83 -19.02 6.34
N ASP A 256 4.62 -19.97 7.24
CA ASP A 256 5.49 -21.14 7.43
C ASP A 256 5.35 -22.13 6.24
N VAL A 257 6.46 -22.71 5.77
CA VAL A 257 6.44 -23.67 4.64
C VAL A 257 5.66 -24.94 4.94
N ASP A 258 5.59 -25.34 6.20
CA ASP A 258 4.90 -26.55 6.63
C ASP A 258 3.37 -26.48 6.44
N ILE A 259 2.84 -25.28 6.18
CA ILE A 259 1.41 -25.04 5.90
C ILE A 259 1.03 -25.52 4.50
N PHE A 260 1.98 -25.53 3.57
CA PHE A 260 1.66 -25.85 2.18
C PHE A 260 1.33 -27.33 2.02
N VAL A 261 0.25 -27.60 1.28
CA VAL A 261 -0.23 -28.95 1.02
C VAL A 261 0.01 -29.30 -0.44
N ARG A 262 0.41 -30.54 -0.70
CA ARG A 262 0.56 -31.08 -2.06
C ARG A 262 -0.81 -31.52 -2.58
N CYS A 263 -1.26 -30.89 -3.67
CA CYS A 263 -2.49 -31.29 -4.35
C CYS A 263 -2.29 -32.66 -5.01
N LYS A 264 -3.17 -33.63 -4.69
CA LYS A 264 -3.07 -35.01 -5.18
C LYS A 264 -3.21 -35.13 -6.70
N ASP A 265 -3.98 -34.23 -7.31
CA ASP A 265 -4.32 -34.32 -8.74
C ASP A 265 -3.30 -33.63 -9.65
N THR A 266 -2.67 -32.55 -9.18
CA THR A 266 -1.76 -31.72 -9.98
C THR A 266 -0.29 -31.83 -9.55
N ASN A 267 -0.02 -32.51 -8.43
CA ASN A 267 1.29 -32.56 -7.77
C ASN A 267 1.88 -31.18 -7.46
N GLN A 268 1.06 -30.12 -7.49
CA GLN A 268 1.45 -28.75 -7.17
C GLN A 268 1.32 -28.50 -5.67
N ILE A 269 2.16 -27.60 -5.16
CA ILE A 269 2.17 -27.17 -3.77
C ILE A 269 1.31 -25.91 -3.66
N SER A 270 0.28 -25.94 -2.80
CA SER A 270 -0.66 -24.83 -2.64
C SER A 270 -1.03 -24.62 -1.18
N LEU A 271 -1.44 -23.39 -0.84
CA LEU A 271 -2.02 -23.11 0.47
C LEU A 271 -3.39 -23.76 0.63
N PRO A 272 -3.76 -24.22 1.84
CA PRO A 272 -5.12 -24.66 2.13
C PRO A 272 -6.14 -23.55 1.82
N PRO A 273 -7.39 -23.89 1.43
CA PRO A 273 -8.42 -22.90 1.10
C PRO A 273 -8.70 -21.90 2.23
N ALA A 274 -8.62 -22.33 3.50
CA ALA A 274 -8.81 -21.47 4.65
C ALA A 274 -7.72 -20.39 4.75
N HIS A 275 -6.43 -20.77 4.66
CA HIS A 275 -5.30 -19.85 4.64
C HIS A 275 -5.33 -18.91 3.43
N ALA A 276 -5.69 -19.43 2.26
CA ALA A 276 -5.86 -18.61 1.06
C ALA A 276 -6.98 -17.56 1.22
N SER A 277 -8.11 -17.95 1.85
CA SER A 277 -9.22 -17.04 2.15
C SER A 277 -8.87 -16.02 3.23
N LEU A 278 -8.04 -16.38 4.22
CA LEU A 278 -7.54 -15.48 5.24
C LEU A 278 -6.67 -14.39 4.61
N LEU A 279 -5.66 -14.79 3.83
CA LEU A 279 -4.78 -13.87 3.12
C LEU A 279 -5.60 -12.95 2.23
N THR A 280 -6.46 -13.51 1.37
CA THR A 280 -7.42 -12.77 0.55
C THR A 280 -8.27 -11.77 1.34
N GLY A 281 -8.85 -12.21 2.46
CA GLY A 281 -9.77 -11.43 3.26
C GLY A 281 -9.10 -10.24 3.93
N LEU A 282 -7.83 -10.40 4.32
CA LEU A 282 -7.01 -9.37 4.95
C LEU A 282 -6.06 -8.68 3.98
N TRP A 283 -6.12 -8.96 2.68
CA TRP A 283 -5.32 -8.27 1.66
C TRP A 283 -6.10 -7.10 1.06
N MET A 284 -6.08 -5.95 1.75
CA MET A 284 -6.92 -4.79 1.39
C MET A 284 -6.21 -3.72 0.53
N SER A 285 -4.88 -3.72 0.47
CA SER A 285 -4.09 -2.79 -0.36
C SER A 285 -2.77 -3.43 -0.77
N ASP A 286 -2.38 -3.22 -2.03
CA ASP A 286 -1.08 -3.64 -2.56
C ASP A 286 0.05 -2.63 -2.32
N LYS A 287 -0.26 -1.46 -1.74
CA LYS A 287 0.74 -0.50 -1.28
C LYS A 287 0.66 -0.37 0.23
N GLY A 288 1.76 -0.72 0.91
CA GLY A 288 1.93 -0.59 2.36
C GLY A 288 1.83 -1.89 3.16
N ARG A 289 1.57 -3.04 2.52
CA ARG A 289 1.64 -4.37 3.16
C ARG A 289 2.77 -5.19 2.56
N ILE A 290 3.54 -5.81 3.45
CA ILE A 290 4.74 -6.57 3.17
C ILE A 290 4.46 -8.03 3.50
N MET A 291 4.44 -8.91 2.49
CA MET A 291 4.39 -10.35 2.76
C MET A 291 5.80 -10.81 3.11
N ALA A 292 6.00 -11.32 4.32
CA ALA A 292 7.28 -11.92 4.72
C ALA A 292 7.10 -13.43 4.70
N LEU A 293 7.59 -14.15 3.69
CA LEU A 293 7.51 -15.60 3.71
C LEU A 293 8.57 -16.14 4.68
N ARG A 294 8.18 -17.02 5.60
CA ARG A 294 9.11 -17.79 6.43
C ARG A 294 9.10 -19.23 5.96
N ALA A 295 9.99 -19.54 5.04
CA ALA A 295 10.10 -20.91 4.57
C ALA A 295 11.12 -21.68 5.42
N ILE A 296 10.63 -22.51 6.34
CA ILE A 296 11.44 -23.59 6.93
C ILE A 296 11.67 -24.62 5.82
N LEU A 297 12.78 -24.51 5.10
CA LEU A 297 13.22 -25.55 4.17
C LEU A 297 13.79 -26.71 4.99
N HIS A 298 13.04 -27.80 5.11
CA HIS A 298 13.63 -29.13 5.19
C HIS A 298 13.77 -29.66 3.75
N ASP A 299 15.01 -30.00 3.39
CA ASP A 299 15.51 -30.51 2.10
C ASP A 299 15.71 -29.51 0.95
N VAL A 300 17.01 -29.28 0.65
CA VAL A 300 17.53 -28.46 -0.45
C VAL A 300 17.43 -29.20 -1.81
N SER A 301 16.94 -30.45 -1.82
CA SER A 301 16.76 -31.25 -3.04
C SER A 301 15.40 -31.09 -3.72
N ASP A 302 14.37 -30.63 -3.01
CA ASP A 302 13.01 -30.46 -3.56
C ASP A 302 12.57 -29.00 -3.45
N CYS A 303 13.23 -28.13 -4.22
CA CYS A 303 12.70 -26.81 -4.51
C CYS A 303 11.30 -26.97 -5.14
N PRO A 304 10.23 -26.37 -4.58
CA PRO A 304 8.94 -26.29 -5.25
C PRO A 304 9.10 -25.55 -6.57
N ARG A 305 9.27 -26.28 -7.67
CA ARG A 305 9.06 -25.71 -9.01
C ARG A 305 7.56 -25.51 -9.16
N GLY A 306 7.08 -24.32 -8.81
CA GLY A 306 5.71 -23.91 -9.15
C GLY A 306 4.84 -23.40 -8.00
N ILE A 307 5.36 -22.59 -7.09
CA ILE A 307 4.49 -21.70 -6.30
C ILE A 307 4.42 -20.36 -7.03
N THR A 308 3.60 -20.29 -8.07
CA THR A 308 3.14 -19.03 -8.67
C THR A 308 1.69 -19.21 -9.08
N SER A 309 0.81 -19.23 -8.09
CA SER A 309 -0.62 -19.05 -8.31
C SER A 309 -0.97 -17.59 -8.06
N SER A 310 -0.44 -16.68 -8.90
CA SER A 310 -0.98 -15.33 -9.08
C SER A 310 -2.26 -15.46 -9.90
N GLY A 311 -3.29 -15.96 -9.23
CA GLY A 311 -4.66 -16.08 -9.72
C GLY A 311 -5.62 -15.54 -8.66
N PHE A 312 -5.27 -14.42 -8.02
CA PHE A 312 -6.15 -13.71 -7.12
C PHE A 312 -5.69 -12.25 -7.07
N LEU A 313 -6.63 -11.33 -7.28
CA LEU A 313 -6.50 -9.86 -7.33
C LEU A 313 -6.25 -9.27 -8.73
N VAL A 314 -7.37 -8.93 -9.37
CA VAL A 314 -7.43 -7.94 -10.45
C VAL A 314 -7.89 -6.61 -9.83
N ASP A 315 -7.21 -5.57 -10.31
CA ASP A 315 -7.57 -4.16 -10.38
C ASP A 315 -7.15 -3.16 -9.29
N SER A 316 -6.96 -1.93 -9.79
CA SER A 316 -6.85 -0.64 -9.11
C SER A 316 -5.47 -0.14 -8.69
N ASN A 317 -4.92 0.74 -9.54
CA ASN A 317 -4.54 2.14 -9.29
C ASN A 317 -3.99 2.55 -7.92
N ILE A 318 -2.94 3.38 -7.99
CA ILE A 318 -2.29 4.11 -6.89
C ILE A 318 -3.33 4.70 -5.94
N SER A 319 -3.32 4.26 -4.69
CA SER A 319 -4.31 4.65 -3.68
C SER A 319 -3.64 5.39 -2.51
N TYR A 320 -4.18 6.55 -2.17
CA TYR A 320 -3.88 7.32 -0.95
C TYR A 320 -4.71 6.75 0.22
N ILE A 321 -4.48 5.47 0.56
CA ILE A 321 -5.22 4.80 1.64
C ILE A 321 -4.61 5.21 2.98
N ASP A 322 -5.46 5.68 3.90
CA ASP A 322 -5.14 6.03 5.29
C ASP A 322 -4.05 7.10 5.48
N VAL A 323 -3.81 7.93 4.46
CA VAL A 323 -2.99 9.13 4.58
C VAL A 323 -3.90 10.31 4.89
N LEU A 324 -3.82 10.83 6.11
CA LEU A 324 -4.49 12.08 6.46
C LEU A 324 -3.90 13.21 5.60
N GLN A 325 -4.75 13.78 4.75
CA GLN A 325 -4.43 14.97 3.98
C GLN A 325 -5.32 16.10 4.46
N VAL A 326 -4.73 17.29 4.62
CA VAL A 326 -5.51 18.48 4.91
C VAL A 326 -6.35 18.79 3.67
N PRO A 327 -7.68 18.94 3.78
CA PRO A 327 -8.52 19.37 2.67
C PRO A 327 -7.97 20.67 2.08
N LEU A 328 -7.78 20.69 0.76
CA LEU A 328 -7.25 21.87 0.06
C LEU A 328 -8.16 23.08 0.30
N GLN A 329 -7.57 24.27 0.44
CA GLN A 329 -8.28 25.54 0.61
C GLN A 329 -7.97 26.52 -0.55
N PRO A 330 -8.42 26.25 -1.80
CA PRO A 330 -8.04 27.05 -2.97
C PRO A 330 -8.47 28.53 -2.89
N LEU A 331 -9.45 28.87 -2.05
CA LEU A 331 -9.87 30.24 -1.83
C LEU A 331 -8.85 31.01 -0.96
N ALA A 332 -8.38 30.41 0.13
CA ALA A 332 -7.43 31.03 1.05
C ALA A 332 -6.00 30.98 0.49
N ASP A 333 -5.62 29.86 -0.11
CA ASP A 333 -4.25 29.58 -0.55
C ASP A 333 -4.16 29.56 -2.08
N ASN A 334 -3.00 29.96 -2.61
CA ASN A 334 -2.68 29.78 -4.03
C ASN A 334 -2.10 28.39 -4.23
N LEU A 335 -2.76 27.56 -5.04
CA LEU A 335 -2.32 26.19 -5.31
C LEU A 335 -1.04 26.15 -6.17
N ASP A 336 -0.20 25.16 -5.92
CA ASP A 336 0.99 24.86 -6.71
C ASP A 336 0.67 24.19 -8.05
N SER A 337 1.57 24.34 -9.02
CA SER A 337 1.43 23.74 -10.35
C SER A 337 1.26 22.22 -10.33
N CYS A 338 1.91 21.52 -9.39
CA CYS A 338 1.77 20.07 -9.23
C CYS A 338 0.34 19.67 -8.82
N VAL A 339 -0.34 20.48 -8.01
CA VAL A 339 -1.73 20.23 -7.59
C VAL A 339 -2.67 20.35 -8.78
N TYR A 340 -2.54 21.41 -9.59
CA TYR A 340 -3.30 21.53 -10.84
C TYR A 340 -3.03 20.37 -11.80
N ASN A 341 -1.77 19.93 -11.92
CA ASN A 341 -1.43 18.79 -12.76
C ASN A 341 -2.17 17.52 -12.35
N THR A 342 -2.25 17.23 -11.05
CA THR A 342 -3.00 16.09 -10.53
C THR A 342 -4.49 16.21 -10.86
N PHE A 343 -5.09 17.40 -10.72
CA PHE A 343 -6.48 17.63 -11.11
C PHE A 343 -6.74 17.41 -12.60
N GLU A 344 -5.76 17.68 -13.44
CA GLU A 344 -5.85 17.56 -14.90
C GLU A 344 -5.74 16.11 -15.40
N GLN A 345 -5.21 15.19 -14.58
CA GLN A 345 -5.13 13.77 -14.90
C GLN A 345 -6.47 13.02 -14.80
N ASP A 346 -7.57 13.69 -14.41
CA ASP A 346 -8.91 13.08 -14.41
C ASP A 346 -9.64 13.33 -15.75
N PRO A 347 -9.57 12.41 -16.73
CA PRO A 347 -10.22 12.59 -18.02
C PRO A 347 -11.75 12.54 -17.93
N VAL A 348 -12.30 11.87 -16.92
CA VAL A 348 -13.74 11.70 -16.76
C VAL A 348 -14.36 13.03 -16.36
N LYS A 349 -13.75 13.74 -15.39
CA LYS A 349 -14.18 15.08 -14.96
C LYS A 349 -14.34 16.03 -16.13
N TYR A 350 -13.30 16.24 -16.92
CA TYR A 350 -13.33 17.20 -18.03
C TYR A 350 -14.21 16.76 -19.20
N LYS A 351 -14.34 15.45 -19.43
CA LYS A 351 -15.32 14.92 -20.38
C LYS A 351 -16.76 15.30 -19.98
N ARG A 352 -17.11 15.14 -18.70
CA ARG A 352 -18.45 15.51 -18.18
C ARG A 352 -18.71 17.00 -18.26
N TYR A 353 -17.73 17.84 -17.91
CA TYR A 353 -17.86 19.29 -18.06
C TYR A 353 -18.05 19.70 -19.52
N ARG A 354 -17.30 19.12 -20.47
CA ARG A 354 -17.47 19.39 -21.90
C ARG A 354 -18.87 18.99 -22.39
N GLU A 355 -19.34 17.80 -22.03
CA GLU A 355 -20.69 17.33 -22.37
C GLU A 355 -21.77 18.26 -21.82
N ALA A 356 -21.64 18.71 -20.57
CA ALA A 356 -22.58 19.65 -19.95
C ALA A 356 -22.62 21.02 -20.64
N VAL A 357 -21.45 21.58 -21.00
CA VAL A 357 -21.38 22.84 -21.74
C VAL A 357 -21.95 22.65 -23.16
N GLU A 358 -21.68 21.53 -23.82
CA GLU A 358 -22.22 21.24 -25.15
C GLU A 358 -23.75 21.16 -25.14
N SER A 359 -24.34 20.53 -24.11
CA SER A 359 -25.79 20.51 -23.90
C SER A 359 -26.36 21.90 -23.61
N ALA A 360 -25.73 22.70 -22.74
CA ALA A 360 -26.18 24.06 -22.45
C ALA A 360 -26.15 24.94 -23.72
N VAL A 361 -25.06 24.88 -24.49
CA VAL A 361 -24.94 25.61 -25.76
C VAL A 361 -25.99 25.15 -26.78
N HIS A 362 -26.30 23.86 -26.82
CA HIS A 362 -27.37 23.34 -27.66
C HIS A 362 -28.73 23.93 -27.29
N ASP A 363 -29.07 23.96 -26.00
CA ASP A 363 -30.37 24.44 -25.54
C ASP A 363 -30.56 25.94 -25.81
N PHE A 364 -29.52 26.76 -25.63
CA PHE A 364 -29.55 28.17 -26.04
C PHE A 364 -29.54 28.33 -27.56
N GLY A 365 -28.71 27.56 -28.25
CA GLY A 365 -28.49 27.65 -29.69
C GLY A 365 -29.72 27.25 -30.51
N GLU A 366 -30.51 26.29 -30.05
CA GLU A 366 -31.75 25.88 -30.71
C GLU A 366 -33.01 26.55 -30.12
N SER A 367 -32.84 27.57 -29.27
CA SER A 367 -33.94 28.43 -28.85
C SER A 367 -34.55 29.19 -30.04
N SER A 368 -35.78 29.70 -29.90
CA SER A 368 -36.46 30.49 -30.94
C SER A 368 -35.67 31.72 -31.40
N SER A 369 -34.81 32.27 -30.52
CA SER A 369 -33.95 33.40 -30.83
C SER A 369 -32.74 33.04 -31.69
N ARG A 370 -32.36 31.75 -31.70
CA ARG A 370 -31.26 31.16 -32.47
C ARG A 370 -30.01 32.06 -32.51
N PRO A 371 -29.42 32.38 -31.34
CA PRO A 371 -28.41 33.43 -31.23
C PRO A 371 -27.12 33.07 -31.98
N GLU A 372 -26.44 34.08 -32.51
CA GLU A 372 -25.11 33.96 -33.12
C GLU A 372 -23.99 33.96 -32.07
N HIS A 373 -24.24 34.56 -30.91
CA HIS A 373 -23.25 34.71 -29.84
C HIS A 373 -23.84 34.34 -28.48
N LEU A 374 -23.03 33.69 -27.64
CA LEU A 374 -23.31 33.50 -26.21
C LEU A 374 -22.10 33.92 -25.38
N VAL A 375 -22.34 34.45 -24.20
CA VAL A 375 -21.33 34.89 -23.23
C VAL A 375 -21.13 33.80 -22.19
N LEU A 376 -19.91 33.29 -22.07
CA LEU A 376 -19.56 32.25 -21.10
C LEU A 376 -18.46 32.73 -20.15
N TYR A 377 -18.68 32.58 -18.86
CA TYR A 377 -17.66 32.86 -17.83
C TYR A 377 -17.16 31.56 -17.22
N VAL A 378 -15.84 31.39 -17.18
CA VAL A 378 -15.18 30.33 -16.41
C VAL A 378 -14.63 30.94 -15.14
N LEU A 379 -15.20 30.58 -13.99
CA LEU A 379 -14.83 31.10 -12.67
C LEU A 379 -13.93 30.11 -11.93
N GLY A 380 -12.70 30.53 -11.59
CA GLY A 380 -11.69 29.65 -11.01
C GLY A 380 -11.07 28.75 -12.08
N ALA A 381 -10.50 29.36 -13.12
CA ALA A 381 -10.07 28.64 -14.31
C ALA A 381 -8.83 27.75 -14.13
N GLY A 382 -8.07 27.92 -13.05
CA GLY A 382 -6.81 27.22 -12.81
C GLY A 382 -5.85 27.39 -13.99
N ARG A 383 -5.34 26.29 -14.55
CA ARG A 383 -4.49 26.31 -15.75
C ARG A 383 -5.27 26.24 -17.08
N GLY A 384 -6.60 26.31 -17.04
CA GLY A 384 -7.48 26.42 -18.21
C GLY A 384 -8.05 25.13 -18.84
N PRO A 385 -8.12 23.95 -18.19
CA PRO A 385 -8.73 22.79 -18.82
C PRO A 385 -10.22 23.01 -19.12
N LEU A 386 -10.98 23.66 -18.22
CA LEU A 386 -12.40 23.99 -18.45
C LEU A 386 -12.60 24.98 -19.60
N VAL A 387 -11.70 25.95 -19.77
CA VAL A 387 -11.73 26.88 -20.92
C VAL A 387 -11.56 26.11 -22.23
N THR A 388 -10.64 25.16 -22.26
CA THR A 388 -10.42 24.28 -23.42
C THR A 388 -11.66 23.42 -23.69
N CYS A 389 -12.27 22.84 -22.65
CA CYS A 389 -13.53 22.10 -22.76
C CYS A 389 -14.65 22.96 -23.36
N SER A 390 -14.79 24.22 -22.95
CA SER A 390 -15.82 25.12 -23.50
C SER A 390 -15.60 25.43 -24.98
N ILE A 391 -14.35 25.66 -25.40
CA ILE A 391 -14.02 25.89 -26.82
C ILE A 391 -14.29 24.61 -27.65
N GLU A 392 -13.99 23.44 -27.10
CA GLU A 392 -14.29 22.16 -27.76
C GLU A 392 -15.80 21.90 -27.85
N ALA A 393 -16.56 22.21 -26.80
CA ALA A 393 -18.02 22.11 -26.79
C ALA A 393 -18.64 22.98 -27.89
N GLU A 394 -18.21 24.24 -28.04
CA GLU A 394 -18.64 25.12 -29.14
C GLU A 394 -18.36 24.49 -30.52
N ARG A 395 -17.17 23.91 -30.69
CA ARG A 395 -16.76 23.29 -31.96
C ARG A 395 -17.63 22.07 -32.27
N ASN A 396 -17.86 21.21 -31.27
CA ASN A 396 -18.68 20.01 -31.43
C ASN A 396 -20.13 20.35 -31.75
N TYR A 397 -20.72 21.29 -31.01
CA TYR A 397 -22.08 21.79 -31.28
C TYR A 397 -22.19 22.33 -32.71
N ASN A 398 -21.26 23.22 -33.11
CA ASN A 398 -21.29 23.79 -34.45
C ASN A 398 -21.12 22.75 -35.55
N ALA A 399 -20.29 21.72 -35.32
CA ALA A 399 -20.08 20.65 -36.30
C ALA A 399 -21.32 19.77 -36.50
N ARG A 400 -22.17 19.65 -35.47
CA ARG A 400 -23.36 18.78 -35.48
C ARG A 400 -24.63 19.50 -35.89
N PHE A 401 -24.83 20.73 -35.42
CA PHE A 401 -26.12 21.42 -35.48
C PHE A 401 -26.12 22.67 -36.35
N ARG A 402 -24.94 23.22 -36.66
CA ARG A 402 -24.82 24.48 -37.41
C ARG A 402 -24.11 24.30 -38.75
N SER A 403 -24.37 25.23 -39.66
CA SER A 403 -23.67 25.31 -40.95
C SER A 403 -22.53 26.33 -40.89
N LYS A 404 -21.64 26.34 -41.89
CA LYS A 404 -20.55 27.33 -41.97
C LYS A 404 -21.02 28.79 -42.01
N ARG A 405 -22.29 29.05 -42.38
CA ARG A 405 -22.87 30.40 -42.50
C ARG A 405 -23.65 30.85 -41.27
N ASP A 406 -23.89 29.96 -40.30
CA ASP A 406 -24.77 30.16 -39.15
C ASP A 406 -24.13 29.56 -37.90
N ARG A 407 -22.88 29.94 -37.60
CA ARG A 407 -22.14 29.39 -36.47
C ARG A 407 -22.42 30.19 -35.21
N LEU A 408 -22.66 29.48 -34.11
CA LEU A 408 -22.70 30.07 -32.78
C LEU A 408 -21.27 30.25 -32.26
N GLN A 409 -20.94 31.43 -31.73
CA GLN A 409 -19.64 31.73 -31.16
C GLN A 409 -19.74 32.04 -29.67
N LEU A 410 -18.92 31.37 -28.85
CA LEU A 410 -18.76 31.71 -27.44
C LEU A 410 -17.78 32.86 -27.27
N ILE A 411 -18.23 33.88 -26.54
CA ILE A 411 -17.42 34.98 -26.00
C ILE A 411 -17.02 34.56 -24.59
N ILE A 412 -15.75 34.19 -24.40
CA ILE A 412 -15.29 33.49 -23.19
C ILE A 412 -14.49 34.43 -22.30
N TYR A 413 -15.00 34.65 -21.09
CA TYR A 413 -14.32 35.35 -19.99
C TYR A 413 -13.76 34.33 -19.01
N VAL A 414 -12.48 34.49 -18.65
CA VAL A 414 -11.74 33.54 -17.83
C VAL A 414 -11.27 34.27 -16.58
N VAL A 415 -11.84 33.90 -15.43
CA VAL A 415 -11.57 34.55 -14.14
C VAL A 415 -10.73 33.62 -13.27
N GLU A 416 -9.60 34.13 -12.78
CA GLU A 416 -8.74 33.42 -11.84
C GLU A 416 -8.06 34.41 -10.89
N LYS A 417 -7.99 34.07 -9.60
CA LYS A 417 -7.36 34.91 -8.58
C LYS A 417 -5.88 34.62 -8.43
N ASN A 418 -5.46 33.38 -8.67
CA ASN A 418 -4.08 32.95 -8.46
C ASN A 418 -3.17 33.56 -9.53
N PRO A 419 -2.29 34.53 -9.19
CA PRO A 419 -1.46 35.21 -10.17
C PRO A 419 -0.51 34.25 -10.90
N ASN A 420 -0.11 33.15 -10.26
CA ASN A 420 0.75 32.13 -10.88
C ASN A 420 0.01 31.36 -11.99
N ALA A 421 -1.26 31.05 -11.76
CA ALA A 421 -2.11 30.39 -12.75
C ALA A 421 -2.43 31.33 -13.92
N ILE A 422 -2.61 32.62 -13.66
CA ILE A 422 -2.81 33.67 -14.68
C ILE A 422 -1.67 33.70 -15.71
N VAL A 423 -0.42 33.51 -15.30
CA VAL A 423 0.72 33.41 -16.23
C VAL A 423 0.49 32.27 -17.25
N THR A 424 0.03 31.11 -16.77
CA THR A 424 -0.29 29.96 -17.62
C THR A 424 -1.48 30.26 -18.53
N LEU A 425 -2.54 30.89 -18.01
CA LEU A 425 -3.73 31.26 -18.78
C LEU A 425 -3.40 32.26 -19.90
N ARG A 426 -2.53 33.24 -19.66
CA ARG A 426 -2.07 34.19 -20.69
C ARG A 426 -1.31 33.46 -21.82
N TYR A 427 -0.43 32.53 -21.46
CA TYR A 427 0.27 31.68 -22.43
C TYR A 427 -0.70 30.81 -23.24
N MET A 428 -1.63 30.13 -22.57
CA MET A 428 -2.66 29.30 -23.20
C MET A 428 -3.53 30.13 -24.16
N ASN A 429 -3.94 31.33 -23.75
CA ASN A 429 -4.73 32.21 -24.60
C ASN A 429 -3.95 32.58 -25.87
N GLN A 430 -2.69 32.97 -25.74
CA GLN A 430 -1.87 33.39 -26.87
C GLN A 430 -1.54 32.23 -27.83
N LYS A 431 -1.16 31.06 -27.29
CA LYS A 431 -0.61 29.95 -28.09
C LYS A 431 -1.62 28.90 -28.50
N VAL A 432 -2.63 28.64 -27.66
CA VAL A 432 -3.58 27.53 -27.85
C VAL A 432 -4.95 28.05 -28.26
N TRP A 433 -5.49 29.02 -27.51
CA TRP A 433 -6.85 29.55 -27.75
C TRP A 433 -6.89 30.67 -28.79
N ARG A 434 -5.73 31.12 -29.29
CA ARG A 434 -5.58 32.14 -30.36
C ARG A 434 -6.20 33.48 -30.00
N ASN A 435 -5.99 33.94 -28.77
CA ASN A 435 -6.51 35.20 -28.20
C ASN A 435 -8.03 35.31 -28.26
N ARG A 436 -8.74 34.18 -28.17
CA ARG A 436 -10.21 34.15 -28.15
C ARG A 436 -10.82 34.49 -26.80
N CYS A 437 -10.05 34.42 -25.72
CA CYS A 437 -10.54 34.57 -24.36
C CYS A 437 -10.12 35.91 -23.76
N VAL A 438 -10.96 36.48 -22.89
CA VAL A 438 -10.61 37.63 -22.05
C VAL A 438 -10.19 37.10 -20.68
N ILE A 439 -8.91 37.28 -20.33
CA ILE A 439 -8.36 36.80 -19.06
C ILE A 439 -8.49 37.92 -18.02
N ILE A 440 -9.19 37.65 -16.92
CA ILE A 440 -9.40 38.58 -15.80
C ILE A 440 -8.69 38.02 -14.56
N GLU A 441 -7.66 38.73 -14.13
CA GLU A 441 -6.94 38.46 -12.89
C GLU A 441 -7.69 39.09 -11.71
N SER A 442 -8.60 38.33 -11.12
CA SER A 442 -9.37 38.80 -9.96
C SER A 442 -10.04 37.66 -9.20
N ASP A 443 -10.43 37.95 -7.96
CA ASP A 443 -11.40 37.13 -7.23
C ASP A 443 -12.78 37.28 -7.87
N MET A 444 -13.45 36.15 -8.15
CA MET A 444 -14.74 36.14 -8.84
C MET A 444 -15.83 36.95 -8.12
N ARG A 445 -15.74 37.12 -6.80
CA ARG A 445 -16.69 37.94 -6.01
C ARG A 445 -16.64 39.42 -6.35
N THR A 446 -15.54 39.88 -6.94
CA THR A 446 -15.37 41.29 -7.36
C THR A 446 -15.78 41.53 -8.82
N ILE A 447 -16.12 40.46 -9.56
CA ILE A 447 -16.46 40.54 -10.99
C ILE A 447 -17.65 41.44 -11.29
N PRO A 448 -18.74 41.48 -10.48
CA PRO A 448 -19.84 42.41 -10.76
C PRO A 448 -19.38 43.89 -10.86
N ALA A 449 -18.47 44.32 -10.00
CA ALA A 449 -17.93 45.68 -10.02
C ALA A 449 -16.99 45.91 -11.23
N ILE A 450 -16.12 44.94 -11.53
CA ILE A 450 -15.20 45.02 -12.67
C ILE A 450 -15.97 45.02 -13.99
N ALA A 451 -16.98 44.16 -14.14
CA ALA A 451 -17.82 44.08 -15.32
C ALA A 451 -18.55 45.40 -15.58
N THR A 452 -19.06 46.05 -14.52
CA THR A 452 -19.69 47.38 -14.64
C THR A 452 -18.70 48.45 -15.10
N LYS A 453 -17.48 48.43 -14.54
CA LYS A 453 -16.44 49.42 -14.85
C LYS A 453 -15.88 49.27 -16.27
N GLU A 454 -15.60 48.03 -16.69
CA GLU A 454 -14.95 47.71 -17.96
C GLU A 454 -15.96 47.43 -19.09
N GLY A 455 -17.27 47.45 -18.78
CA GLY A 455 -18.35 47.25 -19.75
C GLY A 455 -18.49 45.80 -20.23
N TYR A 456 -18.16 44.81 -19.39
CA TYR A 456 -18.31 43.41 -19.76
C TYR A 456 -19.79 42.98 -19.74
N PRO A 457 -20.23 42.18 -20.73
CA PRO A 457 -21.61 41.70 -20.78
C PRO A 457 -21.88 40.67 -19.68
N GLN A 458 -23.16 40.55 -19.34
CA GLN A 458 -23.64 39.51 -18.43
C GLN A 458 -23.44 38.12 -19.04
N PRO A 459 -23.09 37.10 -18.24
CA PRO A 459 -22.96 35.73 -18.72
C PRO A 459 -24.32 35.09 -19.03
N ASP A 460 -24.40 34.35 -20.13
CA ASP A 460 -25.47 33.37 -20.37
C ASP A 460 -25.17 32.05 -19.63
N ILE A 461 -23.88 31.70 -19.54
CA ILE A 461 -23.39 30.45 -18.94
C ILE A 461 -22.23 30.76 -18.00
N ILE A 462 -22.27 30.19 -16.80
CA ILE A 462 -21.16 30.22 -15.85
C ILE A 462 -20.70 28.79 -15.59
N VAL A 463 -19.39 28.55 -15.71
CA VAL A 463 -18.75 27.26 -15.47
C VAL A 463 -17.75 27.41 -14.33
N SER A 464 -17.83 26.54 -13.33
CA SER A 464 -16.85 26.48 -12.24
C SER A 464 -16.67 25.05 -11.73
N GLU A 465 -15.51 24.77 -11.15
CA GLU A 465 -15.20 23.53 -10.44
C GLU A 465 -14.50 23.93 -9.14
N LEU A 466 -15.32 24.19 -8.12
CA LEU A 466 -14.89 24.69 -6.81
C LEU A 466 -15.26 23.69 -5.69
N LEU A 467 -15.55 22.43 -6.05
CA LEU A 467 -16.12 21.46 -5.12
C LEU A 467 -15.02 20.80 -4.28
N GLY A 468 -15.25 20.72 -2.96
CA GLY A 468 -14.45 19.90 -2.07
C GLY A 468 -14.97 18.45 -2.01
N SER A 469 -14.24 17.55 -1.34
CA SER A 469 -14.63 16.13 -1.21
C SER A 469 -15.99 15.90 -0.54
N LEU A 470 -16.48 16.87 0.25
CA LEU A 470 -17.82 16.85 0.88
C LEU A 470 -18.86 17.67 0.11
N GLY A 471 -18.59 17.99 -1.16
CA GLY A 471 -19.43 18.82 -2.02
C GLY A 471 -19.31 20.31 -1.70
N ILE A 472 -19.63 20.71 -0.46
CA ILE A 472 -19.62 22.11 -0.01
C ILE A 472 -18.58 22.26 1.10
N MET A 473 -17.44 22.90 0.79
CA MET A 473 -16.69 23.61 1.82
C MET A 473 -17.28 25.01 1.96
N ASN A 474 -17.37 25.54 3.18
CA ASN A 474 -18.00 26.83 3.54
C ASN A 474 -17.67 28.02 2.60
N SER A 475 -16.57 27.95 1.84
CA SER A 475 -16.18 28.93 0.82
C SER A 475 -17.07 28.95 -0.43
N VAL A 476 -17.60 27.81 -0.89
CA VAL A 476 -18.40 27.72 -2.12
C VAL A 476 -19.72 28.46 -1.95
N LEU A 477 -20.43 28.22 -0.84
CA LEU A 477 -21.71 28.86 -0.57
C LEU A 477 -21.57 30.38 -0.48
N ASN A 478 -20.54 30.88 0.22
CA ASN A 478 -20.28 32.32 0.35
C ASN A 478 -19.92 32.97 -0.99
N VAL A 479 -19.19 32.26 -1.86
CA VAL A 479 -18.86 32.77 -3.20
C VAL A 479 -20.12 32.89 -4.07
N TRP A 480 -21.02 31.90 -4.03
CA TRP A 480 -22.26 31.94 -4.80
C TRP A 480 -23.33 32.86 -4.20
N THR A 481 -23.35 33.09 -2.88
CA THR A 481 -24.27 34.04 -2.26
C THR A 481 -23.80 35.49 -2.40
N GLU A 482 -22.49 35.76 -2.38
CA GLU A 482 -21.91 37.10 -2.63
C GLU A 482 -21.88 37.46 -4.13
N LEU A 483 -21.84 36.44 -5.01
CA LEU A 483 -22.27 36.59 -6.40
C LEU A 483 -23.79 36.76 -6.42
N HIS A 484 -24.29 37.95 -6.04
CA HIS A 484 -25.61 38.43 -6.45
C HIS A 484 -25.61 38.58 -7.98
N LEU A 485 -25.64 37.44 -8.68
CA LEU A 485 -26.03 37.35 -10.07
C LEU A 485 -27.56 37.43 -10.09
N PHE A 486 -28.01 38.69 -10.06
CA PHE A 486 -29.37 39.21 -10.28
C PHE A 486 -30.40 38.96 -9.18
#